data_AF-A0A0F6AGB2-F1
#
_entry.id   AF-A0A0F6AGB2-F1
#
_cell.length_a   1.000
_cell.length_b   1.000
_cell.length_c   1.000
_cell.angle_alpha   90.00
_cell.angle_beta   90.00
_cell.angle_gamma   90.00
#
_symmetry.space_group_name_H-M   'P 1'
#
loop_
_entity.id
_entity.type
_entity.pdbx_description
1 polymer ?
#
loop_
_entity_poly.entity_id
_entity_poly.type
_entity_poly.pdbx_seq_one_letter_code
_entity_poly.pdbx_strand_id
1 'polypeptide(L)'
;MITLNKAMLASALCALAVSNTANASCSAQYNFEIDTHTTFNYDKVSDQGQQTHIKLNGILSIKAAEHNDEAGWWAIKADKVTAGQGQFASELASYTLPFAFKLADNGLVADFWFPVQLDTQTQEQLKGLAYYFQFQRNISELVKKEQDTLGSYTVSYQFKDAEITLNKHTYALHNKSQAAVQTVSVASSGHHITPNECFFTHRRGQEILLFSGQSQSLNLKTKQHYQFRPTDSAFPSALFTMPVALENWPSAEKTISEDELEQLKKSLHSLVSQGNLTDISAYDLAKQLSQFDAVIRSLESVFLQQTLSDEAQMRLFNALGQLDSANSQLLLGHILVKAEKDPLMQFRALRALSQGQSPLSPELGALLTEQIEAGFSSLDSEVTSSFYMTIGAMLNSRAANAQSAQLHNVLSEQLSLVTETNIKSALITSLGNSRDEQHFNQIDSYIDDTDKSVQRASIRALGMMQTEQAYTSLEKQLAKPQHQNQVTLLKALSNYELKPAASDAVLAIAVNNPAAESRYAAIQALATQKRQDGIKATLRSALKKETSKRNFKAIVELLHSTKQNTP
;
A
#
# COMPACT_ATOMS: atom_id res chain seq x y z
N MET A 1 59.73 7.16 -57.55
CA MET A 1 58.92 5.93 -57.41
C MET A 1 58.86 5.58 -55.92
N ILE A 2 58.09 6.36 -55.16
CA ILE A 2 56.73 6.03 -54.62
C ILE A 2 56.84 4.95 -53.54
N THR A 3 57.25 5.26 -52.31
CA THR A 3 56.43 5.64 -51.13
C THR A 3 55.30 4.67 -50.78
N LEU A 4 55.55 3.73 -49.86
CA LEU A 4 54.52 3.17 -48.97
C LEU A 4 54.48 4.04 -47.71
N ASN A 5 53.34 4.69 -47.46
CA ASN A 5 53.13 5.64 -46.38
C ASN A 5 51.83 5.28 -45.64
N LYS A 6 51.94 5.21 -44.31
CA LYS A 6 50.93 5.51 -43.28
C LYS A 6 49.50 4.97 -43.44
N ALA A 7 49.17 3.94 -42.64
CA ALA A 7 47.88 3.81 -41.93
C ALA A 7 47.94 2.66 -40.89
N MET A 8 48.68 2.88 -39.80
CA MET A 8 48.45 2.18 -38.54
C MET A 8 48.39 3.26 -37.45
N LEU A 9 47.39 3.15 -36.57
CA LEU A 9 46.95 4.08 -35.50
C LEU A 9 45.96 5.17 -35.94
N ALA A 10 44.65 4.88 -35.82
CA ALA A 10 43.63 5.71 -35.16
C ALA A 10 42.18 5.31 -35.56
N SER A 11 41.53 4.49 -34.74
CA SER A 11 40.07 4.49 -34.49
C SER A 11 39.84 3.54 -33.30
N ALA A 12 39.92 4.04 -32.06
CA ALA A 12 38.77 4.49 -31.26
C ALA A 12 37.82 3.32 -30.94
N LEU A 13 37.84 2.77 -29.72
CA LEU A 13 36.91 3.20 -28.67
C LEU A 13 35.48 3.44 -29.21
N CYS A 14 34.78 2.33 -29.47
CA CYS A 14 33.32 2.12 -29.56
C CYS A 14 33.16 0.60 -29.76
N ALA A 15 32.48 -0.22 -28.95
CA ALA A 15 31.32 0.04 -28.12
C ALA A 15 31.42 -0.73 -26.78
N LEU A 16 31.92 -0.04 -25.76
CA LEU A 16 31.37 -0.13 -24.40
C LEU A 16 30.25 0.93 -24.37
N ALA A 17 29.04 0.52 -24.72
CA ALA A 17 27.77 1.21 -24.52
C ALA A 17 26.66 0.37 -25.16
N VAL A 18 26.08 -0.56 -24.39
CA VAL A 18 24.73 -1.06 -24.66
C VAL A 18 23.92 -0.83 -23.39
N SER A 19 23.84 0.44 -23.03
CA SER A 19 22.90 1.02 -22.09
C SER A 19 22.39 2.29 -22.76
N ASN A 20 21.53 2.09 -23.76
CA ASN A 20 20.45 2.99 -24.15
C ASN A 20 19.87 2.53 -25.50
N THR A 21 18.58 2.79 -25.63
CA THR A 21 17.68 2.47 -26.76
C THR A 21 17.17 1.04 -26.76
N ALA A 22 15.89 0.90 -26.46
CA ALA A 22 15.06 -0.09 -27.12
C ALA A 22 15.34 0.08 -28.63
N ASN A 23 16.06 -0.85 -29.24
CA ASN A 23 16.14 -0.91 -30.69
C ASN A 23 14.70 -1.03 -31.19
N ALA A 24 14.25 -0.05 -31.96
CA ALA A 24 12.90 0.05 -32.52
C ALA A 24 12.48 -1.15 -33.42
N SER A 25 13.32 -2.19 -33.51
CA SER A 25 13.12 -3.41 -34.29
C SER A 25 13.02 -4.68 -33.44
N CYS A 26 13.09 -4.62 -32.11
CA CYS A 26 13.03 -5.83 -31.29
C CYS A 26 11.59 -6.31 -31.08
N SER A 27 11.24 -7.41 -31.75
CA SER A 27 10.01 -8.18 -31.52
C SER A 27 10.37 -9.65 -31.35
N ALA A 28 9.82 -10.31 -30.33
CA ALA A 28 10.08 -11.73 -30.06
C ALA A 28 8.79 -12.50 -29.78
N GLN A 29 8.84 -13.80 -30.06
CA GLN A 29 7.71 -14.72 -29.91
C GLN A 29 8.18 -15.99 -29.21
N TYR A 30 7.43 -16.42 -28.20
CA TYR A 30 7.78 -17.53 -27.33
C TYR A 30 6.64 -18.53 -27.18
N ASN A 31 6.97 -19.82 -27.18
CA ASN A 31 6.16 -20.84 -26.52
C ASN A 31 6.51 -20.85 -25.03
N PHE A 32 5.51 -20.90 -24.17
CA PHE A 32 5.73 -21.04 -22.73
C PHE A 32 4.92 -22.19 -22.14
N GLU A 33 5.51 -22.80 -21.12
CA GLU A 33 4.92 -23.86 -20.30
C GLU A 33 5.30 -23.61 -18.85
N ILE A 34 4.31 -23.60 -17.97
CA ILE A 34 4.47 -23.41 -16.52
C ILE A 34 3.69 -24.52 -15.83
N ASP A 35 4.39 -25.41 -15.14
CA ASP A 35 3.83 -26.53 -14.41
C ASP A 35 4.00 -26.28 -12.91
N THR A 36 2.87 -26.16 -12.19
CA THR A 36 2.85 -25.88 -10.75
C THR A 36 2.10 -26.97 -10.00
N HIS A 37 2.77 -27.57 -9.01
CA HIS A 37 2.20 -28.52 -8.08
C HIS A 37 2.16 -27.91 -6.68
N THR A 38 0.99 -27.84 -6.07
CA THR A 38 0.83 -27.37 -4.68
C THR A 38 0.31 -28.48 -3.79
N THR A 39 0.99 -28.72 -2.68
CA THR A 39 0.58 -29.66 -1.63
C THR A 39 0.09 -28.87 -0.41
N PHE A 40 -1.08 -29.21 0.11
CA PHE A 40 -1.71 -28.61 1.29
C PHE A 40 -1.66 -29.61 2.44
N ASN A 41 -0.98 -29.25 3.52
CA ASN A 41 -1.01 -30.04 4.76
C ASN A 41 -1.80 -29.26 5.81
N TYR A 42 -2.99 -29.78 6.13
CA TYR A 42 -3.74 -29.37 7.32
C TYR A 42 -3.40 -30.35 8.44
N ASP A 43 -2.77 -29.89 9.51
CA ASP A 43 -2.29 -30.73 10.63
C ASP A 43 -3.40 -31.51 11.38
N LYS A 44 -4.65 -31.49 10.92
CA LYS A 44 -5.79 -32.12 11.60
C LYS A 44 -6.75 -32.93 10.71
N VAL A 45 -6.52 -33.09 9.40
CA VAL A 45 -7.47 -33.81 8.54
C VAL A 45 -6.76 -34.71 7.51
N SER A 46 -6.57 -35.98 7.88
CA SER A 46 -6.16 -37.14 7.06
C SER A 46 -4.70 -37.19 6.57
N ASP A 47 -4.11 -38.41 6.59
CA ASP A 47 -2.74 -38.74 6.20
C ASP A 47 -2.41 -38.55 4.70
N GLN A 48 -3.30 -37.94 3.92
CA GLN A 48 -3.06 -37.57 2.52
C GLN A 48 -3.39 -36.10 2.31
N GLY A 49 -2.36 -35.25 2.36
CA GLY A 49 -2.49 -33.83 2.04
C GLY A 49 -3.11 -33.62 0.66
N GLN A 50 -4.01 -32.63 0.53
CA GLN A 50 -4.62 -32.32 -0.75
C GLN A 50 -3.54 -31.82 -1.72
N GLN A 51 -3.65 -32.20 -2.99
CA GLN A 51 -2.72 -31.77 -4.04
C GLN A 51 -3.48 -31.09 -5.16
N THR A 52 -2.95 -29.98 -5.64
CA THR A 52 -3.39 -29.34 -6.88
C THR A 52 -2.26 -29.35 -7.88
N HIS A 53 -2.60 -29.61 -9.14
CA HIS A 53 -1.68 -29.57 -10.27
C HIS A 53 -2.28 -28.65 -11.33
N ILE A 54 -1.57 -27.59 -11.65
CA ILE A 54 -1.96 -26.63 -12.69
C ILE A 54 -0.82 -26.57 -13.69
N LYS A 55 -1.14 -26.92 -14.94
CA LYS A 55 -0.22 -26.77 -16.06
C LYS A 55 -0.77 -25.71 -17.01
N LEU A 56 -0.03 -24.62 -17.15
CA LEU A 56 -0.34 -23.50 -18.04
C LEU A 56 0.53 -23.58 -19.28
N ASN A 57 -0.07 -23.51 -20.47
CA ASN A 57 0.67 -23.44 -21.73
C ASN A 57 0.08 -22.35 -22.62
N GLY A 58 0.93 -21.72 -23.43
CA GLY A 58 0.49 -20.74 -24.42
C GLY A 58 1.61 -20.24 -25.30
N ILE A 59 1.28 -19.29 -26.16
CA ILE A 59 2.24 -18.55 -26.97
C ILE A 59 2.22 -17.08 -26.55
N LEU A 60 3.36 -16.40 -26.67
CA LEU A 60 3.53 -15.06 -26.14
C LEU A 60 4.30 -14.20 -27.14
N SER A 61 3.79 -13.01 -27.42
CA SER A 61 4.44 -12.00 -28.25
C SER A 61 4.90 -10.84 -27.37
N ILE A 62 6.07 -10.28 -27.69
CA ILE A 62 6.63 -9.11 -27.04
C ILE A 62 7.22 -8.16 -28.09
N LYS A 63 7.05 -6.85 -27.89
CA LYS A 63 7.65 -5.80 -28.73
C LYS A 63 7.98 -4.57 -27.90
N ALA A 64 8.88 -3.72 -28.41
CA ALA A 64 9.13 -2.40 -27.83
C ALA A 64 7.85 -1.53 -27.85
N ALA A 65 7.69 -0.69 -26.84
CA ALA A 65 6.61 0.28 -26.71
C ALA A 65 7.14 1.63 -26.22
N GLU A 66 6.35 2.68 -26.40
CA GLU A 66 6.63 4.05 -25.93
C GLU A 66 5.53 4.47 -24.97
N HIS A 67 5.90 5.14 -23.87
CA HIS A 67 4.95 5.71 -22.94
C HIS A 67 5.50 7.01 -22.35
N ASN A 68 4.81 8.13 -22.52
CA ASN A 68 5.16 9.45 -21.97
C ASN A 68 6.64 9.85 -22.14
N ASP A 69 7.23 9.59 -23.31
CA ASP A 69 8.66 9.83 -23.62
C ASP A 69 9.66 9.09 -22.71
N GLU A 70 9.20 8.10 -21.94
CA GLU A 70 10.05 7.27 -21.10
C GLU A 70 10.60 6.06 -21.87
N ALA A 71 11.88 5.76 -21.66
CA ALA A 71 12.51 4.57 -22.22
C ALA A 71 12.21 3.30 -21.41
N GLY A 72 12.41 2.13 -22.03
CA GLY A 72 12.39 0.83 -21.35
C GLY A 72 11.03 0.12 -21.33
N TRP A 73 10.03 0.65 -22.05
CA TRP A 73 8.69 0.05 -22.12
C TRP A 73 8.61 -1.10 -23.13
N TRP A 74 7.96 -2.18 -22.72
CA TRP A 74 7.74 -3.37 -23.52
C TRP A 74 6.28 -3.78 -23.45
N ALA A 75 5.67 -3.96 -24.62
CA ALA A 75 4.32 -4.46 -24.77
C ALA A 75 4.34 -5.99 -24.91
N ILE A 76 3.42 -6.66 -24.22
CA ILE A 76 3.37 -8.12 -24.11
C ILE A 76 1.92 -8.61 -24.24
N LYS A 77 1.75 -9.75 -24.92
CA LYS A 77 0.45 -10.40 -25.08
C LYS A 77 0.63 -11.91 -25.16
N ALA A 78 -0.15 -12.66 -24.39
CA ALA A 78 -0.28 -14.09 -24.59
C ALA A 78 -1.50 -14.43 -25.47
N ASP A 79 -1.39 -15.52 -26.21
CA ASP A 79 -2.42 -16.08 -27.07
C ASP A 79 -2.53 -17.59 -26.78
N LYS A 80 -3.73 -18.16 -27.01
CA LYS A 80 -4.00 -19.60 -26.84
C LYS A 80 -3.58 -20.16 -25.46
N VAL A 81 -3.81 -19.38 -24.41
CA VAL A 81 -3.44 -19.76 -23.05
C VAL A 81 -4.43 -20.78 -22.50
N THR A 82 -3.94 -21.92 -22.06
CA THR A 82 -4.76 -23.02 -21.53
C THR A 82 -4.23 -23.51 -20.20
N ALA A 83 -5.14 -23.88 -19.28
CA ALA A 83 -4.81 -24.60 -18.06
C ALA A 83 -5.34 -26.04 -18.11
N GLY A 84 -4.47 -27.01 -17.80
CA GLY A 84 -4.78 -28.44 -17.79
C GLY A 84 -3.96 -29.25 -18.81
N GLN A 85 -4.33 -30.52 -19.00
CA GLN A 85 -3.69 -31.41 -19.98
C GLN A 85 -4.72 -32.12 -20.86
N GLY A 86 -4.41 -32.22 -22.15
CA GLY A 86 -5.21 -32.98 -23.12
C GLY A 86 -6.64 -32.46 -23.23
N GLN A 87 -7.61 -33.37 -23.13
CA GLN A 87 -9.05 -33.06 -23.30
C GLN A 87 -9.66 -32.23 -22.15
N PHE A 88 -8.94 -32.03 -21.04
CA PHE A 88 -9.40 -31.24 -19.89
C PHE A 88 -8.79 -29.83 -19.85
N ALA A 89 -8.09 -29.42 -20.91
CA ALA A 89 -7.53 -28.08 -21.00
C ALA A 89 -8.66 -27.04 -21.18
N SER A 90 -8.65 -26.00 -20.34
CA SER A 90 -9.59 -24.87 -20.42
C SER A 90 -8.85 -23.61 -20.83
N GLU A 91 -9.42 -22.83 -21.75
CA GLU A 91 -8.86 -21.54 -22.15
C GLU A 91 -8.96 -20.51 -21.01
N LEU A 92 -7.91 -19.71 -20.86
CA LEU A 92 -7.83 -18.67 -19.83
C LEU A 92 -7.78 -17.29 -20.48
N ALA A 93 -8.98 -16.74 -20.75
CA ALA A 93 -9.14 -15.45 -21.40
C ALA A 93 -8.43 -14.30 -20.67
N SER A 94 -8.35 -14.34 -19.32
CA SER A 94 -7.71 -13.28 -18.52
C SER A 94 -6.23 -13.08 -18.87
N TYR A 95 -5.51 -14.13 -19.26
CA TYR A 95 -4.10 -14.05 -19.65
C TYR A 95 -3.88 -13.47 -21.06
N THR A 96 -4.94 -13.35 -21.86
CA THR A 96 -4.83 -12.97 -23.28
C THR A 96 -4.91 -11.47 -23.53
N LEU A 97 -5.11 -10.68 -22.48
CA LEU A 97 -5.17 -9.22 -22.56
C LEU A 97 -3.76 -8.65 -22.85
N PRO A 98 -3.62 -7.76 -23.84
CA PRO A 98 -2.35 -7.09 -24.07
C PRO A 98 -2.12 -6.04 -22.98
N PHE A 99 -0.88 -5.94 -22.49
CA PHE A 99 -0.46 -4.95 -21.50
C PHE A 99 1.00 -4.59 -21.73
N ALA A 100 1.55 -3.68 -20.93
CA ALA A 100 2.95 -3.31 -21.00
C ALA A 100 3.62 -3.28 -19.62
N PHE A 101 4.95 -3.41 -19.62
CA PHE A 101 5.78 -3.30 -18.43
C PHE A 101 7.06 -2.51 -18.77
N LYS A 102 7.55 -1.76 -17.79
CA LYS A 102 8.78 -0.99 -17.89
C LYS A 102 9.94 -1.76 -17.27
N LEU A 103 11.04 -1.86 -17.99
CA LEU A 103 12.31 -2.31 -17.45
C LEU A 103 13.20 -1.10 -17.14
N ALA A 104 13.73 -1.06 -15.92
CA ALA A 104 14.80 -0.14 -15.57
C ALA A 104 16.12 -0.56 -16.26
N ASP A 105 17.12 0.32 -16.22
CA ASP A 105 18.43 0.10 -16.85
C ASP A 105 19.14 -1.18 -16.38
N ASN A 106 18.83 -1.63 -15.16
CA ASN A 106 19.35 -2.87 -14.59
C ASN A 106 18.61 -4.14 -15.06
N GLY A 107 17.58 -4.03 -15.90
CA GLY A 107 16.77 -5.16 -16.40
C GLY A 107 15.70 -5.64 -15.43
N LEU A 108 15.39 -4.86 -14.39
CA LEU A 108 14.32 -5.14 -13.43
C LEU A 108 13.03 -4.43 -13.80
N VAL A 109 11.88 -5.07 -13.51
CA VAL A 109 10.58 -4.47 -13.75
C VAL A 109 10.36 -3.33 -12.76
N ALA A 110 10.16 -2.13 -13.31
CA ALA A 110 9.96 -0.90 -12.56
C ALA A 110 8.49 -0.47 -12.50
N ASP A 111 7.72 -0.76 -13.56
CA ASP A 111 6.33 -0.32 -13.66
C ASP A 111 5.50 -1.19 -14.60
N PHE A 112 4.18 -1.05 -14.53
CA PHE A 112 3.20 -1.74 -15.37
C PHE A 112 2.17 -0.75 -15.92
N TRP A 113 1.75 -0.99 -17.16
CA TRP A 113 0.69 -0.22 -17.80
C TRP A 113 -0.36 -1.17 -18.39
N PHE A 114 -1.63 -0.86 -18.17
CA PHE A 114 -2.76 -1.64 -18.68
C PHE A 114 -3.68 -0.72 -19.49
N PRO A 115 -4.18 -1.16 -20.66
CA PRO A 115 -5.05 -0.34 -21.51
C PRO A 115 -6.45 -0.15 -20.92
N VAL A 116 -6.81 -0.91 -19.89
CA VAL A 116 -8.11 -0.88 -19.23
C VAL A 116 -7.94 -1.08 -17.73
N GLN A 117 -8.90 -0.60 -16.95
CA GLN A 117 -8.94 -0.90 -15.53
C GLN A 117 -9.27 -2.39 -15.31
N LEU A 118 -8.33 -3.10 -14.70
CA LEU A 118 -8.45 -4.52 -14.37
C LEU A 118 -8.54 -4.70 -12.85
N ASP A 119 -9.29 -5.71 -12.42
CA ASP A 119 -9.26 -6.14 -11.02
C ASP A 119 -7.86 -6.62 -10.62
N THR A 120 -7.55 -6.55 -9.32
CA THR A 120 -6.23 -6.90 -8.78
C THR A 120 -5.80 -8.32 -9.14
N GLN A 121 -6.72 -9.29 -9.13
CA GLN A 121 -6.37 -10.68 -9.44
C GLN A 121 -5.93 -10.84 -10.89
N THR A 122 -6.64 -10.21 -11.83
CA THR A 122 -6.28 -10.20 -13.25
C THR A 122 -4.95 -9.48 -13.48
N GLN A 123 -4.70 -8.36 -12.79
CA GLN A 123 -3.41 -7.68 -12.86
C GLN A 123 -2.26 -8.59 -12.40
N GLU A 124 -2.39 -9.24 -11.23
CA GLU A 124 -1.33 -10.11 -10.70
C GLU A 124 -1.06 -11.32 -11.61
N GLN A 125 -2.07 -11.88 -12.27
CA GLN A 125 -1.89 -12.93 -13.27
C GLN A 125 -1.04 -12.46 -14.45
N LEU A 126 -1.33 -11.26 -14.99
CA LEU A 126 -0.60 -10.68 -16.11
C LEU A 126 0.82 -10.30 -15.71
N LYS A 127 0.99 -9.61 -14.56
CA LYS A 127 2.32 -9.27 -14.01
C LYS A 127 3.20 -10.50 -13.83
N GLY A 128 2.61 -11.63 -13.39
CA GLY A 128 3.32 -12.91 -13.27
C GLY A 128 4.01 -13.36 -14.55
N LEU A 129 3.41 -13.13 -15.73
CA LEU A 129 4.05 -13.42 -17.01
C LEU A 129 5.23 -12.49 -17.31
N ALA A 130 5.07 -11.19 -17.02
CA ALA A 130 6.11 -10.19 -17.28
C ALA A 130 7.36 -10.40 -16.40
N TYR A 131 7.22 -10.88 -15.17
CA TYR A 131 8.39 -11.15 -14.31
C TYR A 131 9.30 -12.27 -14.83
N TYR A 132 8.85 -13.11 -15.78
CA TYR A 132 9.77 -14.02 -16.51
C TYR A 132 10.69 -13.29 -17.51
N PHE A 133 10.50 -12.00 -17.73
CA PHE A 133 11.37 -11.17 -18.57
C PHE A 133 12.34 -10.31 -17.75
N GLN A 134 12.17 -10.28 -16.42
CA GLN A 134 13.09 -9.64 -15.47
C GLN A 134 14.37 -10.47 -15.32
N PHE A 135 15.53 -9.88 -15.60
CA PHE A 135 16.85 -10.39 -15.22
C PHE A 135 17.94 -9.35 -15.47
N GLN A 136 18.98 -9.38 -14.63
CA GLN A 136 20.11 -8.47 -14.72
C GLN A 136 21.15 -8.98 -15.72
N ARG A 137 21.60 -8.10 -16.62
CA ARG A 137 22.58 -8.42 -17.68
C ARG A 137 24.01 -7.96 -17.35
N ASN A 138 24.15 -6.97 -16.47
CA ASN A 138 25.44 -6.35 -16.16
C ASN A 138 25.99 -6.85 -14.82
N ILE A 139 27.19 -7.45 -14.84
CA ILE A 139 27.88 -7.97 -13.65
C ILE A 139 28.29 -6.84 -12.69
N SER A 140 28.60 -5.65 -13.23
CA SER A 140 29.15 -4.54 -12.45
C SER A 140 28.12 -3.79 -11.59
N GLU A 141 26.82 -3.99 -11.85
CA GLU A 141 25.72 -3.21 -11.26
C GLU A 141 24.65 -4.11 -10.63
N LEU A 142 25.05 -5.28 -10.14
CA LEU A 142 24.11 -6.26 -9.60
C LEU A 142 23.40 -5.75 -8.34
N VAL A 143 22.09 -5.57 -8.45
CA VAL A 143 21.21 -5.34 -7.32
C VAL A 143 20.93 -6.67 -6.63
N LYS A 144 21.08 -6.69 -5.30
CA LYS A 144 20.90 -7.91 -4.49
C LYS A 144 19.45 -8.19 -4.10
N LYS A 145 18.54 -7.26 -4.41
CA LYS A 145 17.11 -7.32 -4.11
C LYS A 145 16.31 -7.10 -5.37
N GLU A 146 15.35 -7.98 -5.58
CA GLU A 146 14.38 -7.92 -6.69
C GLU A 146 12.97 -8.09 -6.13
N GLN A 147 11.97 -7.98 -7.00
CA GLN A 147 10.58 -8.17 -6.64
C GLN A 147 9.83 -8.97 -7.71
N ASP A 148 8.75 -9.61 -7.28
CA ASP A 148 7.73 -10.25 -8.10
C ASP A 148 6.32 -10.01 -7.49
N THR A 149 5.30 -10.72 -8.00
CA THR A 149 3.91 -10.62 -7.54
C THR A 149 3.73 -11.04 -6.07
N LEU A 150 4.65 -11.83 -5.52
CA LEU A 150 4.54 -12.34 -4.15
C LEU A 150 5.17 -11.36 -3.14
N GLY A 151 6.26 -10.70 -3.52
CA GLY A 151 7.02 -9.85 -2.60
C GLY A 151 8.35 -9.41 -3.18
N SER A 152 9.21 -8.92 -2.28
CA SER A 152 10.63 -8.70 -2.57
C SER A 152 11.46 -9.89 -2.15
N TYR A 153 12.55 -10.18 -2.87
CA TYR A 153 13.46 -11.27 -2.54
C TYR A 153 14.92 -10.91 -2.75
N THR A 154 15.80 -11.60 -2.03
CA THR A 154 17.25 -11.56 -2.28
C THR A 154 17.65 -12.57 -3.36
N VAL A 155 18.60 -12.18 -4.20
CA VAL A 155 18.98 -12.94 -5.40
C VAL A 155 20.50 -13.04 -5.53
N SER A 156 20.96 -14.14 -6.12
CA SER A 156 22.34 -14.31 -6.58
C SER A 156 22.38 -14.67 -8.05
N TYR A 157 23.27 -14.01 -8.79
CA TYR A 157 23.54 -14.30 -10.19
C TYR A 157 24.90 -14.97 -10.34
N GLN A 158 24.97 -15.92 -11.27
CA GLN A 158 26.21 -16.50 -11.77
C GLN A 158 26.22 -16.36 -13.29
N PHE A 159 27.26 -15.73 -13.80
CA PHE A 159 27.45 -15.53 -15.23
C PHE A 159 28.53 -16.49 -15.68
N LYS A 160 28.20 -17.41 -16.59
CA LYS A 160 29.15 -18.37 -17.13
C LYS A 160 28.96 -18.45 -18.63
N ASP A 161 30.02 -18.13 -19.37
CA ASP A 161 30.00 -18.06 -20.83
C ASP A 161 28.87 -17.13 -21.33
N ALA A 162 27.89 -17.67 -22.07
CA ALA A 162 26.70 -16.97 -22.55
C ALA A 162 25.42 -17.34 -21.75
N GLU A 163 25.56 -17.99 -20.59
CA GLU A 163 24.45 -18.37 -19.73
C GLU A 163 24.47 -17.60 -18.40
N ILE A 164 23.27 -17.29 -17.92
CA ILE A 164 23.03 -16.65 -16.63
C ILE A 164 22.23 -17.62 -15.77
N THR A 165 22.76 -17.93 -14.59
CA THR A 165 22.05 -18.67 -13.55
C THR A 165 21.62 -17.72 -12.45
N LEU A 166 20.33 -17.73 -12.13
CA LEU A 166 19.69 -16.93 -11.08
C LEU A 166 19.15 -17.86 -10.00
N ASN A 167 19.43 -17.54 -8.73
CA ASN A 167 18.87 -18.24 -7.58
C ASN A 167 18.29 -17.23 -6.58
N LYS A 168 17.04 -17.44 -6.16
CA LYS A 168 16.38 -16.68 -5.10
C LYS A 168 16.67 -17.29 -3.73
N HIS A 169 16.73 -16.46 -2.68
CA HIS A 169 17.12 -16.90 -1.33
C HIS A 169 16.08 -16.56 -0.26
N THR A 170 15.83 -15.28 -0.01
CA THR A 170 14.97 -14.84 1.11
C THR A 170 13.88 -13.93 0.60
N TYR A 171 12.62 -14.23 0.95
CA TYR A 171 11.46 -13.43 0.58
C TYR A 171 10.95 -12.54 1.71
N ALA A 172 10.38 -11.41 1.34
CA ALA A 172 9.54 -10.54 2.15
C ALA A 172 8.24 -10.24 1.39
N LEU A 173 7.12 -10.77 1.90
CA LEU A 173 5.78 -10.60 1.31
C LEU A 173 5.32 -9.13 1.37
N HIS A 174 4.61 -8.69 0.33
CA HIS A 174 4.03 -7.33 0.25
C HIS A 174 3.01 -7.05 1.39
N ASN A 175 2.14 -8.01 1.74
CA ASN A 175 1.02 -7.81 2.69
C ASN A 175 0.98 -8.87 3.81
N LYS A 176 1.85 -8.73 4.83
CA LYS A 176 1.91 -9.67 5.96
C LYS A 176 0.68 -9.67 6.87
N SER A 177 -0.10 -8.58 6.92
CA SER A 177 -1.15 -8.37 7.91
C SER A 177 -2.53 -8.92 7.51
N GLN A 178 -2.79 -9.14 6.22
CA GLN A 178 -4.11 -9.54 5.69
C GLN A 178 -4.11 -10.87 4.92
N ALA A 179 -2.95 -11.48 4.69
CA ALA A 179 -2.85 -12.74 3.96
C ALA A 179 -3.01 -13.95 4.90
N ALA A 180 -3.67 -15.01 4.40
CA ALA A 180 -3.74 -16.32 5.07
C ALA A 180 -2.35 -16.94 5.30
N VAL A 181 -1.36 -16.50 4.52
CA VAL A 181 0.05 -16.88 4.60
C VAL A 181 0.86 -15.72 5.20
N GLN A 182 1.61 -15.99 6.28
CA GLN A 182 2.46 -14.98 6.93
C GLN A 182 3.91 -15.03 6.48
N THR A 183 4.43 -16.23 6.22
CA THR A 183 5.83 -16.40 5.84
C THR A 183 5.98 -17.27 4.61
N VAL A 184 7.04 -17.01 3.86
CA VAL A 184 7.49 -17.80 2.73
C VAL A 184 8.99 -18.04 2.88
N SER A 185 9.43 -19.27 2.63
CA SER A 185 10.84 -19.62 2.52
C SER A 185 11.13 -20.32 1.20
N VAL A 186 12.30 -20.04 0.63
CA VAL A 186 12.78 -20.68 -0.59
C VAL A 186 13.49 -21.96 -0.20
N ALA A 187 12.89 -23.12 -0.49
CA ALA A 187 13.54 -24.41 -0.26
C ALA A 187 14.56 -24.72 -1.35
N SER A 188 14.24 -24.36 -2.59
CA SER A 188 15.19 -24.36 -3.70
C SER A 188 14.73 -23.40 -4.79
N SER A 189 15.68 -22.77 -5.46
CA SER A 189 15.46 -21.91 -6.61
C SER A 189 16.62 -22.11 -7.56
N GLY A 190 16.33 -22.20 -8.86
CA GLY A 190 17.34 -22.36 -9.90
C GLY A 190 16.75 -22.02 -11.26
N HIS A 191 17.22 -20.92 -11.83
CA HIS A 191 16.73 -20.37 -13.08
C HIS A 191 17.91 -20.21 -14.04
N HIS A 192 17.73 -20.61 -15.29
CA HIS A 192 18.76 -20.54 -16.34
C HIS A 192 18.22 -19.69 -17.49
N ILE A 193 19.04 -18.75 -17.94
CA ILE A 193 18.72 -17.82 -19.01
C ILE A 193 19.88 -17.83 -20.00
N THR A 194 19.57 -17.93 -21.29
CA THR A 194 20.52 -17.73 -22.39
C THR A 194 20.14 -16.44 -23.10
N PRO A 195 20.76 -15.30 -22.78
CA PRO A 195 20.35 -14.00 -23.31
C PRO A 195 20.55 -13.90 -24.83
N ASN A 196 19.76 -13.04 -25.46
CA ASN A 196 20.00 -12.55 -26.82
C ASN A 196 19.78 -11.04 -26.90
N GLU A 197 19.85 -10.47 -28.10
CA GLU A 197 19.70 -9.03 -28.35
C GLU A 197 18.35 -8.46 -27.87
N CYS A 198 17.29 -9.27 -27.90
CA CYS A 198 15.97 -8.88 -27.44
C CYS A 198 15.77 -9.19 -25.96
N PHE A 199 15.70 -10.48 -25.63
CA PHE A 199 15.54 -11.01 -24.29
C PHE A 199 16.43 -12.23 -24.12
N PHE A 200 15.94 -13.39 -24.54
CA PHE A 200 16.65 -14.66 -24.43
C PHE A 200 16.27 -15.63 -25.56
N THR A 201 17.18 -16.53 -25.91
CA THR A 201 16.90 -17.72 -26.72
C THR A 201 16.32 -18.86 -25.90
N HIS A 202 16.58 -18.89 -24.59
CA HIS A 202 15.98 -19.85 -23.70
C HIS A 202 15.89 -19.29 -22.28
N ARG A 203 14.77 -19.52 -21.61
CA ARG A 203 14.66 -19.31 -20.17
C ARG A 203 13.92 -20.49 -19.57
N ARG A 204 14.49 -21.10 -18.53
CA ARG A 204 13.85 -22.18 -17.78
C ARG A 204 14.15 -22.06 -16.31
N GLY A 205 13.30 -22.61 -15.46
CA GLY A 205 13.58 -22.61 -14.04
C GLY A 205 12.80 -23.66 -13.28
N GLN A 206 13.25 -23.89 -12.06
CA GLN A 206 12.52 -24.65 -11.07
C GLN A 206 12.61 -23.93 -9.73
N GLU A 207 11.49 -23.87 -9.02
CA GLU A 207 11.40 -23.25 -7.71
C GLU A 207 10.54 -24.11 -6.79
N ILE A 208 10.96 -24.21 -5.52
CA ILE A 208 10.18 -24.82 -4.44
C ILE A 208 10.07 -23.78 -3.33
N LEU A 209 8.84 -23.32 -3.07
CA LEU A 209 8.53 -22.41 -1.97
C LEU A 209 7.72 -23.13 -0.90
N LEU A 210 7.99 -22.79 0.36
CA LEU A 210 7.27 -23.25 1.54
C LEU A 210 6.57 -22.06 2.16
N PHE A 211 5.26 -22.18 2.35
CA PHE A 211 4.41 -21.16 2.94
C PHE A 211 3.87 -21.62 4.29
N SER A 212 3.83 -20.73 5.27
CA SER A 212 3.17 -20.98 6.55
C SER A 212 2.17 -19.87 6.90
N GLY A 213 1.01 -20.29 7.42
CA GLY A 213 -0.09 -19.39 7.82
C GLY A 213 -0.03 -18.93 9.28
N GLN A 214 -1.02 -18.11 9.68
CA GLN A 214 -1.14 -17.56 11.05
C GLN A 214 -1.30 -18.65 12.12
N SER A 215 -2.04 -19.71 11.78
CA SER A 215 -2.11 -20.93 12.58
C SER A 215 -1.06 -21.91 12.08
N GLN A 216 -0.34 -22.58 12.98
CA GLN A 216 0.64 -23.65 12.63
C GLN A 216 0.06 -24.75 11.71
N SER A 217 -1.28 -24.84 11.63
CA SER A 217 -2.03 -25.82 10.86
C SER A 217 -2.20 -25.55 9.35
N LEU A 218 -1.71 -24.44 8.79
CA LEU A 218 -1.74 -24.19 7.34
C LEU A 218 -0.31 -24.12 6.80
N ASN A 219 0.15 -25.22 6.20
CA ASN A 219 1.44 -25.30 5.52
C ASN A 219 1.22 -25.67 4.06
N LEU A 220 1.79 -24.87 3.15
CA LEU A 220 1.72 -25.13 1.71
C LEU A 220 3.14 -25.32 1.15
N LYS A 221 3.28 -26.29 0.28
CA LYS A 221 4.49 -26.48 -0.53
C LYS A 221 4.12 -26.33 -1.99
N THR A 222 4.69 -25.35 -2.67
CA THR A 222 4.60 -25.22 -4.13
C THR A 222 5.89 -25.67 -4.77
N LYS A 223 5.78 -26.44 -5.85
CA LYS A 223 6.87 -26.75 -6.77
C LYS A 223 6.46 -26.27 -8.14
N GLN A 224 7.19 -25.32 -8.70
CA GLN A 224 6.99 -24.82 -10.04
C GLN A 224 8.17 -25.21 -10.92
N HIS A 225 7.86 -25.64 -12.15
CA HIS A 225 8.79 -25.71 -13.25
C HIS A 225 8.26 -24.86 -14.40
N TYR A 226 9.13 -24.15 -15.11
CA TYR A 226 8.71 -23.41 -16.28
C TYR A 226 9.78 -23.39 -17.37
N GLN A 227 9.34 -23.12 -18.58
CA GLN A 227 10.20 -22.89 -19.74
C GLN A 227 9.59 -21.92 -20.74
N PHE A 228 10.44 -21.10 -21.34
CA PHE A 228 10.15 -20.21 -22.45
C PHE A 228 11.16 -20.50 -23.56
N ARG A 229 10.66 -20.73 -24.77
CA ARG A 229 11.44 -21.05 -25.97
C ARG A 229 10.92 -20.22 -27.14
N PRO A 230 11.78 -19.68 -28.02
CA PRO A 230 11.36 -19.07 -29.27
C PRO A 230 10.41 -20.01 -30.03
N THR A 231 9.45 -19.43 -30.75
CA THR A 231 8.61 -20.24 -31.62
C THR A 231 9.38 -20.70 -32.86
N ASP A 232 9.09 -21.92 -33.32
CA ASP A 232 9.74 -22.48 -34.53
C ASP A 232 9.34 -21.71 -35.80
N SER A 233 8.17 -21.07 -35.78
CA SER A 233 7.66 -20.19 -36.83
C SER A 233 6.97 -18.97 -36.23
N ALA A 234 6.98 -17.86 -36.96
CA ALA A 234 6.26 -16.66 -36.54
C ALA A 234 4.75 -16.91 -36.59
N PHE A 235 4.02 -16.37 -35.62
CA PHE A 235 2.56 -16.48 -35.55
C PHE A 235 1.89 -15.10 -35.59
N PRO A 236 0.68 -14.98 -36.16
CA PRO A 236 -0.04 -13.72 -36.13
C PRO A 236 -0.47 -13.40 -34.70
N SER A 237 -0.03 -12.25 -34.18
CA SER A 237 -0.50 -11.71 -32.90
C SER A 237 -1.02 -10.30 -33.13
N ALA A 238 -2.18 -9.99 -32.54
CA ALA A 238 -2.77 -8.65 -32.59
C ALA A 238 -1.81 -7.59 -32.04
N LEU A 239 -0.91 -7.97 -31.12
CA LEU A 239 0.08 -7.07 -30.51
C LEU A 239 0.93 -6.32 -31.55
N PHE A 240 1.32 -6.98 -32.64
CA PHE A 240 2.15 -6.36 -33.67
C PHE A 240 1.41 -5.37 -34.56
N THR A 241 0.07 -5.41 -34.54
CA THR A 241 -0.77 -4.43 -35.24
C THR A 241 -1.13 -3.23 -34.38
N MET A 242 -0.90 -3.30 -33.06
CA MET A 242 -1.16 -2.18 -32.15
C MET A 242 -0.12 -1.07 -32.33
N PRO A 243 -0.45 0.18 -32.00
CA PRO A 243 0.54 1.28 -31.99
C PRO A 243 1.75 0.99 -31.08
N VAL A 244 2.86 1.70 -31.31
CA VAL A 244 4.05 1.65 -30.45
C VAL A 244 3.82 2.47 -29.18
N ALA A 245 3.29 3.69 -29.35
CA ALA A 245 2.83 4.54 -28.24
C ALA A 245 1.61 3.91 -27.54
N LEU A 246 1.74 3.66 -26.25
CA LEU A 246 0.72 3.01 -25.42
C LEU A 246 -0.53 3.88 -25.27
N GLU A 247 -0.39 5.20 -25.30
CA GLU A 247 -1.50 6.17 -25.23
C GLU A 247 -2.48 6.02 -26.40
N ASN A 248 -2.01 5.46 -27.52
CA ASN A 248 -2.80 5.25 -28.73
C ASN A 248 -3.43 3.85 -28.79
N TRP A 249 -3.21 3.00 -27.78
CA TRP A 249 -3.83 1.69 -27.74
C TRP A 249 -5.34 1.82 -27.55
N PRO A 250 -6.12 0.94 -28.18
CA PRO A 250 -7.55 0.90 -27.94
C PRO A 250 -7.79 0.49 -26.48
N SER A 251 -8.13 1.46 -25.64
CA SER A 251 -8.73 1.18 -24.35
C SER A 251 -10.12 0.58 -24.63
N ALA A 252 -10.45 -0.54 -24.01
CA ALA A 252 -11.84 -0.97 -23.92
C ALA A 252 -12.61 -0.14 -22.89
N GLU A 253 -12.27 1.15 -22.75
CA GLU A 253 -13.22 2.12 -22.27
C GLU A 253 -14.25 2.26 -23.39
N LYS A 254 -15.28 1.43 -23.30
CA LYS A 254 -16.55 1.69 -23.94
C LYS A 254 -16.88 3.14 -23.58
N THR A 255 -16.66 4.08 -24.49
CA THR A 255 -17.00 5.48 -24.27
C THR A 255 -18.50 5.45 -24.10
N ILE A 256 -18.96 5.51 -22.85
CA ILE A 256 -20.37 5.44 -22.52
C ILE A 256 -20.98 6.60 -23.30
N SER A 257 -21.89 6.29 -24.22
CA SER A 257 -22.53 7.33 -25.02
C SER A 257 -23.22 8.34 -24.10
N GLU A 258 -23.38 9.59 -24.54
CA GLU A 258 -24.09 10.61 -23.75
C GLU A 258 -25.49 10.13 -23.33
N ASP A 259 -26.17 9.36 -24.20
CA ASP A 259 -27.46 8.74 -23.90
C ASP A 259 -27.37 7.67 -22.81
N GLU A 260 -26.37 6.79 -22.86
CA GLU A 260 -26.13 5.79 -21.80
C GLU A 260 -25.74 6.45 -20.47
N LEU A 261 -24.97 7.55 -20.48
CA LEU A 261 -24.64 8.32 -19.28
C LEU A 261 -25.88 8.95 -18.65
N GLU A 262 -26.74 9.57 -19.45
CA GLU A 262 -28.00 10.14 -18.94
C GLU A 262 -28.96 9.06 -18.42
N GLN A 263 -28.99 7.89 -19.05
CA GLN A 263 -29.76 6.74 -18.54
C GLN A 263 -29.19 6.19 -17.22
N LEU A 264 -27.86 6.06 -17.12
CA LEU A 264 -27.19 5.62 -15.89
C LEU A 264 -27.44 6.61 -14.75
N LYS A 265 -27.36 7.90 -15.03
CA LYS A 265 -27.64 8.97 -14.06
C LYS A 265 -29.08 8.90 -13.57
N LYS A 266 -30.07 8.77 -14.45
CA LYS A 266 -31.47 8.56 -14.06
C LYS A 266 -31.65 7.33 -13.18
N SER A 267 -31.01 6.22 -13.55
CA SER A 267 -31.07 4.96 -12.79
C SER A 267 -30.45 5.10 -11.40
N LEU A 268 -29.31 5.80 -11.30
CA LEU A 268 -28.64 6.09 -10.03
C LEU A 268 -29.53 6.95 -9.12
N HIS A 269 -30.09 8.04 -9.64
CA HIS A 269 -31.01 8.88 -8.87
C HIS A 269 -32.26 8.10 -8.43
N SER A 270 -32.80 7.21 -9.29
CA SER A 270 -33.90 6.33 -8.92
C SER A 270 -33.53 5.37 -7.79
N LEU A 271 -32.34 4.75 -7.85
CA LEU A 271 -31.83 3.88 -6.79
C LEU A 271 -31.77 4.62 -5.45
N VAL A 272 -31.25 5.85 -5.46
CA VAL A 272 -31.03 6.64 -4.24
C VAL A 272 -32.32 7.26 -3.68
N SER A 273 -33.24 7.71 -4.53
CA SER A 273 -34.46 8.40 -4.10
C SER A 273 -35.65 7.48 -3.84
N GLN A 274 -35.74 6.34 -4.54
CA GLN A 274 -36.88 5.41 -4.42
C GLN A 274 -36.51 4.11 -3.71
N GLY A 275 -35.23 3.74 -3.69
CA GLY A 275 -34.75 2.57 -2.97
C GLY A 275 -34.77 2.80 -1.47
N ASN A 276 -35.13 1.76 -0.70
CA ASN A 276 -34.96 1.82 0.74
C ASN A 276 -33.49 1.56 1.11
N LEU A 277 -32.68 2.62 1.06
CA LEU A 277 -31.24 2.51 1.29
C LEU A 277 -30.90 1.88 2.65
N THR A 278 -31.74 2.08 3.68
CA THR A 278 -31.46 1.59 5.04
C THR A 278 -31.41 0.06 5.14
N ASP A 279 -32.13 -0.63 4.26
CA ASP A 279 -32.24 -2.10 4.24
C ASP A 279 -31.02 -2.77 3.59
N ILE A 280 -30.25 -2.01 2.81
CA ILE A 280 -29.05 -2.49 2.13
C ILE A 280 -27.84 -2.22 3.02
N SER A 281 -26.95 -3.21 3.18
CA SER A 281 -25.70 -2.99 3.91
C SER A 281 -24.85 -1.94 3.17
N ALA A 282 -23.95 -1.23 3.88
CA ALA A 282 -23.09 -0.25 3.22
C ALA A 282 -22.19 -0.89 2.15
N TYR A 283 -21.76 -2.13 2.41
CA TYR A 283 -20.92 -2.92 1.51
C TYR A 283 -21.65 -3.32 0.24
N ASP A 284 -22.88 -3.85 0.37
CA ASP A 284 -23.70 -4.23 -0.77
C ASP A 284 -24.12 -3.00 -1.59
N LEU A 285 -24.41 -1.89 -0.91
CA LEU A 285 -24.71 -0.64 -1.57
C LEU A 285 -23.48 -0.10 -2.33
N ALA A 286 -22.28 -0.14 -1.74
CA ALA A 286 -21.05 0.25 -2.43
C ALA A 286 -20.83 -0.59 -3.71
N LYS A 287 -21.06 -1.90 -3.63
CA LYS A 287 -21.01 -2.80 -4.79
C LYS A 287 -22.07 -2.46 -5.85
N GLN A 288 -23.27 -2.04 -5.44
CA GLN A 288 -24.29 -1.57 -6.37
C GLN A 288 -23.95 -0.19 -6.95
N LEU A 289 -23.23 0.67 -6.23
CA LEU A 289 -22.83 1.99 -6.70
C LEU A 289 -21.68 1.93 -7.71
N SER A 290 -20.85 0.89 -7.68
CA SER A 290 -19.71 0.76 -8.60
C SER A 290 -20.12 0.72 -10.07
N GLN A 291 -21.29 0.19 -10.42
CA GLN A 291 -21.82 0.22 -11.79
C GLN A 291 -22.22 1.64 -12.25
N PHE A 292 -22.36 2.58 -11.32
CA PHE A 292 -22.72 3.98 -11.58
C PHE A 292 -21.54 4.93 -11.39
N ASP A 293 -20.31 4.42 -11.26
CA ASP A 293 -19.17 5.25 -10.88
C ASP A 293 -18.96 6.46 -11.82
N ALA A 294 -19.12 6.24 -13.13
CA ALA A 294 -19.01 7.28 -14.16
C ALA A 294 -19.99 8.46 -13.96
N VAL A 295 -21.10 8.25 -13.26
CA VAL A 295 -22.14 9.26 -13.01
C VAL A 295 -22.36 9.54 -11.52
N ILE A 296 -21.54 8.96 -10.62
CA ILE A 296 -21.76 9.03 -9.16
C ILE A 296 -21.75 10.46 -8.63
N ARG A 297 -21.00 11.36 -9.30
CA ARG A 297 -20.93 12.79 -9.00
C ARG A 297 -22.27 13.52 -9.12
N SER A 298 -23.22 12.98 -9.89
CA SER A 298 -24.57 13.55 -9.99
C SER A 298 -25.32 13.58 -8.66
N LEU A 299 -24.92 12.73 -7.71
CA LEU A 299 -25.47 12.70 -6.34
C LEU A 299 -25.13 13.94 -5.51
N GLU A 300 -24.24 14.83 -5.95
CA GLU A 300 -23.91 16.06 -5.22
C GLU A 300 -25.18 16.85 -4.87
N SER A 301 -26.07 16.98 -5.85
CA SER A 301 -27.37 17.65 -5.68
C SER A 301 -28.26 16.96 -4.64
N VAL A 302 -28.25 15.63 -4.57
CA VAL A 302 -29.05 14.84 -3.61
C VAL A 302 -28.61 15.12 -2.17
N PHE A 303 -27.30 15.24 -1.94
CA PHE A 303 -26.78 15.60 -0.62
C PHE A 303 -27.11 17.05 -0.27
N LEU A 304 -26.78 18.00 -1.15
CA LEU A 304 -26.92 19.43 -0.87
C LEU A 304 -28.38 19.89 -0.75
N GLN A 305 -29.31 19.22 -1.44
CA GLN A 305 -30.75 19.48 -1.32
C GLN A 305 -31.41 18.76 -0.14
N GLN A 306 -30.67 17.92 0.58
CA GLN A 306 -31.14 17.16 1.75
C GLN A 306 -32.43 16.37 1.48
N THR A 307 -32.53 15.75 0.30
CA THR A 307 -33.76 15.02 -0.11
C THR A 307 -33.91 13.65 0.54
N LEU A 308 -32.89 13.19 1.29
CA LEU A 308 -32.85 11.88 1.94
C LEU A 308 -33.10 12.01 3.44
N SER A 309 -33.64 10.95 4.05
CA SER A 309 -33.65 10.83 5.51
C SER A 309 -32.22 10.75 6.07
N ASP A 310 -32.06 11.09 7.34
CA ASP A 310 -30.74 11.07 8.00
C ASP A 310 -30.04 9.70 7.93
N GLU A 311 -30.80 8.63 8.19
CA GLU A 311 -30.30 7.25 8.13
C GLU A 311 -29.90 6.84 6.71
N ALA A 312 -30.70 7.22 5.71
CA ALA A 312 -30.42 6.94 4.30
C ALA A 312 -29.17 7.73 3.83
N GLN A 313 -29.04 8.98 4.24
CA GLN A 313 -27.88 9.81 3.93
C GLN A 313 -26.61 9.22 4.58
N MET A 314 -26.68 8.82 5.86
CA MET A 314 -25.58 8.15 6.56
C MET A 314 -25.17 6.84 5.89
N ARG A 315 -26.15 6.03 5.45
CA ARG A 315 -25.89 4.81 4.70
C ARG A 315 -25.15 5.11 3.39
N LEU A 316 -25.59 6.13 2.66
CA LEU A 316 -24.99 6.52 1.38
C LEU A 316 -23.56 7.04 1.56
N PHE A 317 -23.29 7.86 2.58
CA PHE A 317 -21.91 8.28 2.92
C PHE A 317 -21.00 7.09 3.20
N ASN A 318 -21.46 6.12 4.01
CA ASN A 318 -20.68 4.91 4.31
C ASN A 318 -20.39 4.09 3.04
N ALA A 319 -21.39 3.93 2.16
CA ALA A 319 -21.22 3.20 0.91
C ALA A 319 -20.25 3.90 -0.05
N LEU A 320 -20.30 5.23 -0.17
CA LEU A 320 -19.38 6.01 -0.98
C LEU A 320 -17.93 5.94 -0.46
N GLY A 321 -17.76 5.98 0.86
CA GLY A 321 -16.46 5.79 1.51
C GLY A 321 -15.90 4.39 1.35
N GLN A 322 -16.76 3.36 1.23
CA GLN A 322 -16.36 1.99 0.93
C GLN A 322 -16.11 1.73 -0.56
N LEU A 323 -16.82 2.44 -1.43
CA LEU A 323 -16.59 2.41 -2.89
C LEU A 323 -15.19 2.95 -3.22
N ASP A 324 -14.83 4.09 -2.61
CA ASP A 324 -13.49 4.69 -2.66
C ASP A 324 -12.84 4.75 -4.06
N SER A 325 -13.65 5.03 -5.07
CA SER A 325 -13.20 5.33 -6.43
C SER A 325 -12.74 6.78 -6.54
N ALA A 326 -12.06 7.14 -7.62
CA ALA A 326 -11.68 8.54 -7.87
C ALA A 326 -12.92 9.46 -7.92
N ASN A 327 -14.01 9.00 -8.55
CA ASN A 327 -15.24 9.78 -8.63
C ASN A 327 -15.99 9.89 -7.29
N SER A 328 -16.00 8.84 -6.46
CA SER A 328 -16.62 8.90 -5.13
C SER A 328 -15.80 9.76 -4.16
N GLN A 329 -14.47 9.66 -4.21
CA GLN A 329 -13.55 10.54 -3.49
C GLN A 329 -13.81 12.01 -3.83
N LEU A 330 -13.88 12.36 -5.11
CA LEU A 330 -14.12 13.73 -5.55
C LEU A 330 -15.52 14.23 -5.15
N LEU A 331 -16.55 13.38 -5.27
CA LEU A 331 -17.92 13.69 -4.83
C LEU A 331 -17.94 14.03 -3.33
N LEU A 332 -17.32 13.20 -2.48
CA LEU A 332 -17.21 13.46 -1.05
C LEU A 332 -16.39 14.72 -0.75
N GLY A 333 -15.30 14.97 -1.48
CA GLY A 333 -14.50 16.19 -1.36
C GLY A 333 -15.31 17.44 -1.70
N HIS A 334 -16.10 17.42 -2.77
CA HIS A 334 -16.98 18.52 -3.12
C HIS A 334 -18.05 18.78 -2.06
N ILE A 335 -18.67 17.73 -1.51
CA ILE A 335 -19.64 17.87 -0.42
C ILE A 335 -18.97 18.51 0.80
N LEU A 336 -17.77 18.07 1.15
CA LEU A 336 -16.98 18.63 2.25
C LEU A 336 -16.75 20.15 2.10
N VAL A 337 -16.40 20.61 0.91
CA VAL A 337 -16.13 22.03 0.65
C VAL A 337 -17.42 22.85 0.52
N LYS A 338 -18.43 22.34 -0.18
CA LYS A 338 -19.67 23.08 -0.46
C LYS A 338 -20.63 23.14 0.74
N ALA A 339 -20.49 22.24 1.70
CA ALA A 339 -21.34 22.19 2.89
C ALA A 339 -20.84 23.05 4.07
N GLU A 340 -20.16 24.18 3.81
CA GLU A 340 -19.60 25.08 4.84
C GLU A 340 -20.59 25.43 5.97
N LYS A 341 -21.87 25.57 5.62
CA LYS A 341 -22.96 25.91 6.56
C LYS A 341 -23.60 24.70 7.25
N ASP A 342 -23.12 23.49 6.98
CA ASP A 342 -23.63 22.24 7.52
C ASP A 342 -22.46 21.39 8.07
N PRO A 343 -22.01 21.65 9.31
CA PRO A 343 -20.90 20.93 9.92
C PRO A 343 -21.11 19.42 10.01
N LEU A 344 -22.36 18.97 10.17
CA LEU A 344 -22.68 17.54 10.21
C LEU A 344 -22.41 16.89 8.85
N MET A 345 -22.80 17.55 7.77
CA MET A 345 -22.52 17.07 6.40
C MET A 345 -21.03 17.07 6.08
N GLN A 346 -20.30 18.11 6.46
CA GLN A 346 -18.83 18.16 6.33
C GLN A 346 -18.16 17.02 7.10
N PHE A 347 -18.57 16.80 8.35
CA PHE A 347 -18.04 15.71 9.18
C PHE A 347 -18.34 14.33 8.59
N ARG A 348 -19.54 14.12 8.06
CA ARG A 348 -19.91 12.87 7.37
C ARG A 348 -19.06 12.61 6.14
N ALA A 349 -18.83 13.64 5.33
CA ALA A 349 -17.95 13.56 4.17
C ALA A 349 -16.50 13.24 4.56
N LEU A 350 -15.95 13.93 5.57
CA LEU A 350 -14.62 13.65 6.12
C LEU A 350 -14.49 12.21 6.60
N ARG A 351 -15.45 11.74 7.40
CA ARG A 351 -15.45 10.38 7.93
C ARG A 351 -15.62 9.33 6.83
N ALA A 352 -16.33 9.63 5.75
CA ALA A 352 -16.44 8.74 4.60
C ALA A 352 -15.11 8.67 3.84
N LEU A 353 -14.47 9.82 3.58
CA LEU A 353 -13.15 9.89 2.96
C LEU A 353 -12.09 9.14 3.77
N SER A 354 -12.15 9.17 5.09
CA SER A 354 -11.18 8.52 5.98
C SER A 354 -11.26 6.98 6.00
N GLN A 355 -12.33 6.39 5.46
CA GLN A 355 -12.52 4.92 5.45
C GLN A 355 -11.84 4.24 4.26
N GLY A 356 -11.51 5.00 3.22
CA GLY A 356 -10.91 4.50 1.99
C GLY A 356 -9.49 3.95 2.18
N GLN A 357 -9.08 3.12 1.23
CA GLN A 357 -7.77 2.44 1.17
C GLN A 357 -7.07 2.66 -0.19
N SER A 358 -7.83 3.01 -1.23
CA SER A 358 -7.32 3.34 -2.56
C SER A 358 -6.39 4.57 -2.48
N PRO A 359 -5.41 4.69 -3.39
CA PRO A 359 -4.61 5.91 -3.51
C PRO A 359 -5.51 7.15 -3.66
N LEU A 360 -5.00 8.30 -3.21
CA LEU A 360 -5.69 9.58 -3.39
C LEU A 360 -5.75 9.94 -4.87
N SER A 361 -6.94 10.20 -5.38
CA SER A 361 -7.12 10.72 -6.75
C SER A 361 -6.46 12.09 -6.92
N PRO A 362 -5.94 12.41 -8.12
CA PRO A 362 -5.38 13.74 -8.43
C PRO A 362 -6.33 14.89 -8.07
N GLU A 363 -7.61 14.76 -8.37
CA GLU A 363 -8.62 15.79 -8.16
C GLU A 363 -8.91 16.02 -6.67
N LEU A 364 -9.03 14.94 -5.88
CA LEU A 364 -9.16 15.07 -4.43
C LEU A 364 -7.89 15.66 -3.81
N GLY A 365 -6.71 15.22 -4.25
CA GLY A 365 -5.43 15.74 -3.77
C GLY A 365 -5.28 17.25 -4.00
N ALA A 366 -5.65 17.73 -5.20
CA ALA A 366 -5.67 19.14 -5.53
C ALA A 366 -6.66 19.92 -4.67
N LEU A 367 -7.89 19.41 -4.52
CA LEU A 367 -8.92 20.03 -3.68
C LEU A 367 -8.47 20.15 -2.22
N LEU A 368 -7.92 19.08 -1.63
CA LEU A 368 -7.45 19.10 -0.25
C LEU A 368 -6.26 20.05 -0.05
N THR A 369 -5.36 20.14 -1.04
CA THR A 369 -4.25 21.10 -1.03
C THR A 369 -4.78 22.53 -0.95
N GLU A 370 -5.70 22.89 -1.85
CA GLU A 370 -6.34 24.21 -1.86
C GLU A 370 -6.99 24.53 -0.51
N GLN A 371 -7.72 23.56 0.08
CA GLN A 371 -8.37 23.76 1.38
C GLN A 371 -7.40 23.88 2.56
N ILE A 372 -6.22 23.26 2.49
CA ILE A 372 -5.19 23.44 3.53
C ILE A 372 -4.57 24.84 3.43
N GLU A 373 -4.21 25.26 2.21
CA GLU A 373 -3.52 26.53 1.94
C GLU A 373 -4.44 27.75 2.16
N ALA A 374 -5.68 27.69 1.65
CA ALA A 374 -6.67 28.76 1.80
C ALA A 374 -7.27 28.81 3.22
N GLY A 375 -7.13 27.73 3.99
CA GLY A 375 -7.78 27.53 5.28
C GLY A 375 -9.18 26.97 5.12
N PHE A 376 -9.41 25.82 5.76
CA PHE A 376 -10.70 25.14 5.68
C PHE A 376 -11.75 25.81 6.60
N SER A 377 -12.91 26.16 6.03
CA SER A 377 -14.00 26.84 6.72
C SER A 377 -15.12 25.88 7.14
N SER A 378 -15.63 26.07 8.36
CA SER A 378 -16.82 25.42 8.90
C SER A 378 -17.46 26.30 9.96
N LEU A 379 -18.77 26.22 10.12
CA LEU A 379 -19.46 26.85 11.27
C LEU A 379 -19.07 26.22 12.62
N ASP A 380 -18.47 25.03 12.62
CA ASP A 380 -17.96 24.36 13.81
C ASP A 380 -16.43 24.20 13.75
N SER A 381 -15.74 24.86 14.68
CA SER A 381 -14.28 24.79 14.79
C SER A 381 -13.74 23.38 15.10
N GLU A 382 -14.57 22.49 15.67
CA GLU A 382 -14.19 21.09 15.88
C GLU A 382 -14.13 20.33 14.54
N VAL A 383 -14.98 20.69 13.57
CA VAL A 383 -14.94 20.14 12.20
C VAL A 383 -13.69 20.64 11.48
N THR A 384 -13.29 21.91 11.66
CA THR A 384 -12.01 22.41 11.13
C THR A 384 -10.81 21.65 11.69
N SER A 385 -10.81 21.35 12.99
CA SER A 385 -9.75 20.53 13.59
C SER A 385 -9.77 19.09 13.06
N SER A 386 -10.97 18.53 12.90
CA SER A 386 -11.20 17.19 12.35
C SER A 386 -10.78 17.06 10.89
N PHE A 387 -10.90 18.13 10.10
CA PHE A 387 -10.41 18.19 8.72
C PHE A 387 -8.92 17.85 8.66
N TYR A 388 -8.08 18.63 9.36
CA TYR A 388 -6.63 18.41 9.36
C TYR A 388 -6.28 17.02 9.91
N MET A 389 -6.86 16.63 11.06
CA MET A 389 -6.57 15.34 11.68
C MET A 389 -6.95 14.16 10.78
N THR A 390 -8.05 14.28 10.03
CA THR A 390 -8.53 13.25 9.09
C THR A 390 -7.60 13.11 7.90
N ILE A 391 -7.05 14.22 7.37
CA ILE A 391 -6.05 14.16 6.29
C ILE A 391 -4.84 13.33 6.74
N GLY A 392 -4.30 13.61 7.94
CA GLY A 392 -3.22 12.80 8.49
C GLY A 392 -3.57 11.31 8.59
N ALA A 393 -4.78 10.98 9.04
CA ALA A 393 -5.23 9.59 9.09
C ALA A 393 -5.32 8.93 7.70
N MET A 394 -5.81 9.67 6.68
CA MET A 394 -5.86 9.22 5.29
C MET A 394 -4.47 8.95 4.73
N LEU A 395 -3.50 9.81 5.02
CA LEU A 395 -2.11 9.64 4.58
C LEU A 395 -1.47 8.37 5.13
N ASN A 396 -1.84 7.97 6.35
CA ASN A 396 -1.39 6.71 6.95
C ASN A 396 -2.16 5.47 6.45
N SER A 397 -3.45 5.59 6.15
CA SER A 397 -4.29 4.43 5.81
C SER A 397 -4.31 4.08 4.32
N ARG A 398 -4.04 5.04 3.43
CA ARG A 398 -4.09 4.85 1.98
C ARG A 398 -2.73 4.45 1.42
N ALA A 399 -2.75 3.77 0.27
CA ALA A 399 -1.53 3.50 -0.47
C ALA A 399 -0.82 4.80 -0.88
N ALA A 400 0.49 4.86 -0.72
CA ALA A 400 1.30 6.03 -1.03
C ALA A 400 1.32 6.31 -2.55
N ASN A 401 1.22 7.59 -2.91
CA ASN A 401 1.36 8.10 -4.28
C ASN A 401 1.85 9.56 -4.27
N ALA A 402 1.96 10.18 -5.45
CA ALA A 402 2.42 11.56 -5.59
C ALA A 402 1.51 12.57 -4.85
N GLN A 403 0.20 12.35 -4.84
CA GLN A 403 -0.78 13.20 -4.16
C GLN A 403 -0.59 13.15 -2.63
N SER A 404 -0.38 11.96 -2.06
CA SER A 404 -0.09 11.81 -0.63
C SER A 404 1.21 12.52 -0.25
N ALA A 405 2.27 12.40 -1.06
CA ALA A 405 3.54 13.09 -0.82
C ALA A 405 3.38 14.62 -0.86
N GLN A 406 2.60 15.14 -1.82
CA GLN A 406 2.29 16.57 -1.89
C GLN A 406 1.55 17.05 -0.64
N LEU A 407 0.54 16.32 -0.16
CA LEU A 407 -0.21 16.71 1.04
C LEU A 407 0.66 16.70 2.30
N HIS A 408 1.62 15.79 2.43
CA HIS A 408 2.60 15.84 3.52
C HIS A 408 3.40 17.16 3.50
N ASN A 409 3.87 17.57 2.32
CA ASN A 409 4.63 18.82 2.17
C ASN A 409 3.77 20.04 2.52
N VAL A 410 2.54 20.10 1.99
CA VAL A 410 1.62 21.22 2.22
C VAL A 410 1.23 21.33 3.70
N LEU A 411 0.99 20.21 4.39
CA LEU A 411 0.72 20.21 5.84
C LEU A 411 1.93 20.71 6.65
N SER A 412 3.15 20.29 6.26
CA SER A 412 4.39 20.71 6.91
C SER A 412 4.67 22.21 6.68
N GLU A 413 4.46 22.69 5.47
CA GLU A 413 4.59 24.11 5.13
C GLU A 413 3.56 24.94 5.91
N GLN A 414 2.29 24.54 5.89
CA GLN A 414 1.23 25.24 6.60
C GLN A 414 1.47 25.30 8.11
N LEU A 415 2.03 24.24 8.71
CA LEU A 415 2.42 24.24 10.13
C LEU A 415 3.49 25.30 10.45
N SER A 416 4.37 25.59 9.50
CA SER A 416 5.42 26.60 9.66
C SER A 416 4.88 28.04 9.52
N LEU A 417 3.76 28.22 8.83
CA LEU A 417 3.15 29.52 8.55
C LEU A 417 2.09 29.92 9.59
N VAL A 418 1.35 28.95 10.13
CA VAL A 418 0.19 29.22 10.98
C VAL A 418 0.57 29.79 12.36
N THR A 419 -0.22 30.74 12.86
CA THR A 419 0.01 31.35 14.18
C THR A 419 -1.03 30.92 15.21
N GLU A 420 -2.23 30.58 14.76
CA GLU A 420 -3.37 30.16 15.56
C GLU A 420 -3.10 28.81 16.24
N THR A 421 -3.08 28.80 17.57
CA THR A 421 -2.68 27.62 18.36
C THR A 421 -3.59 26.41 18.15
N ASN A 422 -4.88 26.62 17.89
CA ASN A 422 -5.83 25.55 17.58
C ASN A 422 -5.50 24.86 16.25
N ILE A 423 -5.27 25.63 15.18
CA ILE A 423 -4.91 25.09 13.86
C ILE A 423 -3.53 24.46 13.91
N LYS A 424 -2.57 25.12 14.57
CA LYS A 424 -1.22 24.57 14.82
C LYS A 424 -1.28 23.20 15.51
N SER A 425 -2.08 23.09 16.57
CA SER A 425 -2.28 21.81 17.28
C SER A 425 -2.91 20.73 16.39
N ALA A 426 -3.87 21.11 15.53
CA ALA A 426 -4.51 20.20 14.59
C ALA A 426 -3.53 19.72 13.50
N LEU A 427 -2.69 20.60 12.96
CA LEU A 427 -1.66 20.27 11.97
C LEU A 427 -0.58 19.36 12.56
N ILE A 428 -0.07 19.65 13.77
CA ILE A 428 0.88 18.75 14.46
C ILE A 428 0.27 17.36 14.64
N THR A 429 -1.02 17.31 15.00
CA THR A 429 -1.74 16.05 15.14
C THR A 429 -1.92 15.34 13.81
N SER A 430 -2.18 16.08 12.73
CA SER A 430 -2.27 15.54 11.37
C SER A 430 -0.96 14.86 10.96
N LEU A 431 0.17 15.55 11.11
CA LEU A 431 1.49 14.98 10.82
C LEU A 431 1.77 13.74 11.69
N GLY A 432 1.41 13.76 12.97
CA GLY A 432 1.50 12.58 13.84
C GLY A 432 0.59 11.41 13.42
N ASN A 433 -0.65 11.70 12.99
CA ASN A 433 -1.60 10.71 12.49
C ASN A 433 -1.11 10.03 11.22
N SER A 434 -0.33 10.76 10.39
CA SER A 434 0.26 10.24 9.15
C SER A 434 1.37 9.22 9.39
N ARG A 435 1.95 9.20 10.60
CA ARG A 435 3.05 8.31 11.03
C ARG A 435 4.29 8.32 10.16
N ASP A 436 4.44 9.33 9.30
CA ASP A 436 5.60 9.45 8.46
C ASP A 436 6.77 10.06 9.24
N GLU A 437 7.89 9.32 9.29
CA GLU A 437 9.09 9.68 10.05
C GLU A 437 9.71 10.99 9.57
N GLN A 438 9.46 11.42 8.33
CA GLN A 438 10.00 12.67 7.79
C GLN A 438 9.59 13.90 8.61
N HIS A 439 8.45 13.84 9.31
CA HIS A 439 7.91 14.94 10.11
C HIS A 439 8.47 15.00 11.53
N PHE A 440 9.32 14.05 11.93
CA PHE A 440 9.82 13.93 13.31
C PHE A 440 10.41 15.23 13.83
N ASN A 441 11.38 15.82 13.11
CA ASN A 441 12.09 17.02 13.58
C ASN A 441 11.14 18.20 13.77
N GLN A 442 10.18 18.36 12.87
CA GLN A 442 9.22 19.47 12.95
C GLN A 442 8.25 19.27 14.12
N ILE A 443 7.72 18.06 14.31
CA ILE A 443 6.84 17.73 15.44
C ILE A 443 7.60 17.91 16.77
N ASP A 444 8.84 17.42 16.85
CA ASP A 444 9.68 17.45 18.05
C ASP A 444 10.03 18.87 18.48
N SER A 445 10.15 19.81 17.54
CA SER A 445 10.41 21.23 17.85
C SER A 445 9.34 21.86 18.75
N TYR A 446 8.14 21.29 18.79
CA TYR A 446 7.01 21.74 19.61
C TYR A 446 6.86 20.99 20.95
N ILE A 447 7.75 20.06 21.29
CA ILE A 447 7.62 19.22 22.50
C ILE A 447 7.76 20.02 23.81
N ASP A 448 8.43 21.17 23.74
CA ASP A 448 8.65 22.11 24.84
C ASP A 448 7.92 23.46 24.62
N ASP A 449 6.91 23.48 23.75
CA ASP A 449 6.13 24.69 23.48
C ASP A 449 5.43 25.20 24.75
N THR A 450 5.38 26.52 24.90
CA THR A 450 4.75 27.21 26.04
C THR A 450 3.22 27.08 26.04
N ASP A 451 2.60 26.94 24.87
CA ASP A 451 1.17 26.69 24.75
C ASP A 451 0.86 25.22 25.07
N LYS A 452 -0.02 25.01 26.04
CA LYS A 452 -0.35 23.67 26.53
C LYS A 452 -0.93 22.76 25.45
N SER A 453 -1.73 23.32 24.53
CA SER A 453 -2.40 22.57 23.48
C SER A 453 -1.43 22.15 22.39
N VAL A 454 -0.53 23.05 22.00
CA VAL A 454 0.54 22.78 21.02
C VAL A 454 1.50 21.72 21.56
N GLN A 455 1.98 21.89 22.80
CA GLN A 455 2.84 20.91 23.45
C GLN A 455 2.17 19.53 23.56
N ARG A 456 0.88 19.51 23.95
CA ARG A 456 0.08 18.28 24.04
C ARG A 456 -0.07 17.61 22.68
N ALA A 457 -0.25 18.39 21.61
CA ALA A 457 -0.34 17.87 20.25
C ALA A 457 0.97 17.22 19.81
N SER A 458 2.12 17.87 20.09
CA SER A 458 3.45 17.32 19.79
C SER A 458 3.69 16.00 20.52
N ILE A 459 3.44 15.94 21.82
CA ILE A 459 3.58 14.72 22.62
C ILE A 459 2.70 13.58 22.08
N ARG A 460 1.43 13.89 21.75
CA ARG A 460 0.52 12.90 21.15
C ARG A 460 1.04 12.43 19.80
N ALA A 461 1.47 13.35 18.94
CA ALA A 461 1.96 13.05 17.59
C ALA A 461 3.19 12.13 17.66
N LEU A 462 4.19 12.45 18.49
CA LEU A 462 5.33 11.58 18.76
C LEU A 462 4.90 10.21 19.30
N GLY A 463 3.85 10.16 20.13
CA GLY A 463 3.22 8.93 20.58
C GLY A 463 2.69 8.05 19.43
N MET A 464 2.25 8.65 18.33
CA MET A 464 1.63 7.98 17.20
C MET A 464 2.61 7.54 16.11
N MET A 465 3.78 8.20 16.01
CA MET A 465 4.79 7.87 15.00
C MET A 465 5.38 6.46 15.15
N GLN A 466 5.46 5.95 16.39
CA GLN A 466 5.98 4.60 16.69
C GLN A 466 7.43 4.36 16.22
N THR A 467 8.27 5.40 16.28
CA THR A 467 9.69 5.35 15.89
C THR A 467 10.61 5.43 17.11
N GLU A 468 11.86 4.95 16.97
CA GLU A 468 12.85 5.01 18.05
C GLU A 468 13.25 6.45 18.41
N GLN A 469 13.26 7.35 17.41
CA GLN A 469 13.55 8.77 17.63
C GLN A 469 12.44 9.44 18.45
N ALA A 470 11.18 9.18 18.11
CA ALA A 470 10.03 9.68 18.85
C ALA A 470 9.99 9.13 20.28
N TYR A 471 10.26 7.84 20.46
CA TYR A 471 10.42 7.23 21.80
C TYR A 471 11.51 7.95 22.61
N THR A 472 12.69 8.13 22.03
CA THR A 472 13.83 8.77 22.72
C THR A 472 13.50 10.21 23.14
N SER A 473 12.74 10.95 22.33
CA SER A 473 12.30 12.29 22.70
C SER A 473 11.30 12.28 23.86
N LEU A 474 10.28 11.41 23.81
CA LEU A 474 9.32 11.25 24.91
C LEU A 474 9.99 10.79 26.22
N GLU A 475 10.99 9.91 26.14
CA GLU A 475 11.77 9.45 27.29
C GLU A 475 12.53 10.62 27.96
N LYS A 476 13.11 11.55 27.19
CA LYS A 476 13.73 12.76 27.74
C LYS A 476 12.74 13.64 28.49
N GLN A 477 11.50 13.75 27.99
CA GLN A 477 10.46 14.52 28.67
C GLN A 477 10.03 13.88 30.00
N LEU A 478 10.06 12.55 30.09
CA LEU A 478 9.72 11.84 31.31
C LEU A 478 10.71 12.11 32.45
N ALA A 479 11.98 12.39 32.12
CA ALA A 479 13.01 12.72 33.09
C ALA A 479 12.84 14.10 33.74
N LYS A 480 11.93 14.96 33.24
CA LYS A 480 11.68 16.28 33.81
C LYS A 480 10.86 16.17 35.12
N PRO A 481 11.25 16.86 36.21
CA PRO A 481 10.60 16.73 37.53
C PRO A 481 9.10 17.06 37.54
N GLN A 482 8.69 18.00 36.70
CA GLN A 482 7.30 18.40 36.54
C GLN A 482 7.02 18.64 35.07
N HIS A 483 6.03 17.94 34.53
CA HIS A 483 5.63 18.04 33.14
C HIS A 483 4.16 18.47 33.05
N GLN A 484 3.90 19.61 32.41
CA GLN A 484 2.56 20.19 32.34
C GLN A 484 1.53 19.28 31.67
N ASN A 485 1.94 18.57 30.62
CA ASN A 485 1.16 17.56 29.92
C ASN A 485 1.50 16.11 30.33
N GLN A 486 1.82 15.85 31.60
CA GLN A 486 2.27 14.53 32.09
C GLN A 486 1.32 13.38 31.72
N VAL A 487 -0.01 13.57 31.84
CA VAL A 487 -0.99 12.53 31.46
C VAL A 487 -0.89 12.18 29.97
N THR A 488 -0.70 13.17 29.09
CA THR A 488 -0.53 12.96 27.65
C THR A 488 0.79 12.25 27.36
N LEU A 489 1.87 12.64 28.04
CA LEU A 489 3.17 12.00 27.92
C LEU A 489 3.11 10.51 28.28
N LEU A 490 2.47 10.17 29.40
CA LEU A 490 2.28 8.78 29.82
C LEU A 490 1.43 7.99 28.82
N LYS A 491 0.38 8.60 28.27
CA LYS A 491 -0.44 7.97 27.20
C LYS A 491 0.38 7.75 25.93
N ALA A 492 1.18 8.72 25.50
CA ALA A 492 2.05 8.59 24.34
C ALA A 492 3.06 7.46 24.52
N LEU A 493 3.69 7.38 25.69
CA LEU A 493 4.62 6.32 26.07
C LEU A 493 3.96 4.93 26.11
N SER A 494 2.64 4.83 26.33
CA SER A 494 1.92 3.54 26.31
C SER A 494 1.90 2.85 24.95
N ASN A 495 2.17 3.60 23.86
CA ASN A 495 2.30 3.08 22.51
C ASN A 495 3.67 2.43 22.24
N TYR A 496 4.58 2.44 23.22
CA TYR A 496 5.92 1.89 23.13
C TYR A 496 6.17 0.83 24.21
N GLU A 497 7.10 -0.08 23.93
CA GLU A 497 7.71 -0.90 24.98
C GLU A 497 8.77 -0.07 25.69
N LEU A 498 8.57 0.16 26.99
CA LEU A 498 9.42 1.02 27.80
C LEU A 498 10.77 0.36 28.06
N LYS A 499 11.85 1.14 27.90
CA LYS A 499 13.16 0.76 28.41
C LYS A 499 13.15 0.75 29.95
N PRO A 500 14.05 -0.01 30.61
CA PRO A 500 14.02 -0.18 32.06
C PRO A 500 13.96 1.13 32.85
N ALA A 501 14.78 2.13 32.49
CA ALA A 501 14.79 3.43 33.18
C ALA A 501 13.45 4.18 33.04
N ALA A 502 12.86 4.20 31.84
CA ALA A 502 11.54 4.79 31.62
C ALA A 502 10.44 4.02 32.38
N SER A 503 10.50 2.69 32.38
CA SER A 503 9.56 1.83 33.11
C SER A 503 9.60 2.12 34.61
N ASP A 504 10.79 2.24 35.20
CA ASP A 504 10.97 2.58 36.62
C ASP A 504 10.42 3.98 36.94
N ALA A 505 10.65 4.95 36.05
CA ALA A 505 10.11 6.31 36.20
C ALA A 505 8.57 6.33 36.12
N VAL A 506 7.97 5.62 35.17
CA VAL A 506 6.51 5.47 35.06
C VAL A 506 5.95 4.76 36.29
N LEU A 507 6.62 3.72 36.80
CA LEU A 507 6.24 3.01 38.02
C LEU A 507 6.30 3.92 39.26
N ALA A 508 7.33 4.75 39.38
CA ALA A 508 7.42 5.75 40.44
C ALA A 508 6.25 6.75 40.37
N ILE A 509 5.85 7.18 39.17
CA ILE A 509 4.67 8.03 38.99
C ILE A 509 3.40 7.28 39.40
N ALA A 510 3.22 6.02 39.01
CA ALA A 510 2.05 5.22 39.36
C ALA A 510 1.85 5.06 40.87
N VAL A 511 2.93 5.05 41.66
CA VAL A 511 2.87 4.83 43.11
C VAL A 511 2.89 6.14 43.92
N ASN A 512 3.72 7.10 43.54
CA ASN A 512 4.07 8.23 44.40
C ASN A 512 3.45 9.56 43.95
N ASN A 513 2.89 9.65 42.74
CA ASN A 513 2.39 10.92 42.24
C ASN A 513 1.12 11.35 43.00
N PRO A 514 1.02 12.60 43.49
CA PRO A 514 -0.15 13.06 44.24
C PRO A 514 -1.43 13.08 43.38
N ALA A 515 -1.31 13.35 42.08
CA ALA A 515 -2.44 13.43 41.17
C ALA A 515 -2.95 12.02 40.78
N ALA A 516 -4.18 11.71 41.14
CA ALA A 516 -4.80 10.42 40.84
C ALA A 516 -4.87 10.13 39.32
N GLU A 517 -5.04 11.17 38.49
CA GLU A 517 -5.07 11.04 37.03
C GLU A 517 -3.71 10.66 36.44
N SER A 518 -2.62 11.26 36.91
CA SER A 518 -1.25 10.88 36.51
C SER A 518 -0.94 9.45 36.93
N ARG A 519 -1.33 9.04 38.16
CA ARG A 519 -1.21 7.64 38.58
C ARG A 519 -2.00 6.71 37.65
N TYR A 520 -3.25 7.04 37.33
CA TYR A 520 -4.07 6.24 36.41
C TYR A 520 -3.41 6.08 35.04
N ALA A 521 -2.95 7.17 34.44
CA ALA A 521 -2.29 7.14 33.13
C ALA A 521 -1.01 6.30 33.15
N ALA A 522 -0.22 6.39 34.22
CA ALA A 522 0.97 5.55 34.42
C ALA A 522 0.60 4.07 34.56
N ILE A 523 -0.44 3.72 35.33
CA ILE A 523 -0.92 2.34 35.46
C ILE A 523 -1.35 1.78 34.10
N GLN A 524 -2.07 2.58 33.29
CA GLN A 524 -2.49 2.18 31.95
C GLN A 524 -1.29 1.97 31.01
N ALA A 525 -0.29 2.86 31.06
CA ALA A 525 0.94 2.72 30.28
C ALA A 525 1.73 1.45 30.66
N LEU A 526 1.78 1.12 31.95
CA LEU A 526 2.41 -0.11 32.44
C LEU A 526 1.61 -1.37 32.04
N ALA A 527 0.29 -1.27 31.90
CA ALA A 527 -0.56 -2.38 31.49
C ALA A 527 -0.36 -2.81 30.03
N THR A 528 0.17 -1.93 29.17
CA THR A 528 0.45 -2.25 27.76
C THR A 528 1.80 -2.96 27.57
N GLN A 529 2.65 -2.99 28.59
CA GLN A 529 4.01 -3.54 28.52
C GLN A 529 3.99 -5.07 28.46
N LYS A 530 4.90 -5.66 27.67
CA LYS A 530 5.03 -7.13 27.56
C LYS A 530 5.63 -7.74 28.83
N ARG A 531 6.59 -7.06 29.47
CA ARG A 531 7.26 -7.54 30.68
C ARG A 531 6.68 -6.89 31.93
N GLN A 532 5.90 -7.65 32.70
CA GLN A 532 5.12 -7.12 33.83
C GLN A 532 5.53 -7.63 35.21
N ASP A 533 6.46 -8.58 35.33
CA ASP A 533 6.70 -9.28 36.60
C ASP A 533 7.15 -8.34 37.74
N GLY A 534 8.12 -7.44 37.47
CA GLY A 534 8.55 -6.42 38.42
C GLY A 534 7.50 -5.33 38.68
N ILE A 535 6.71 -4.99 37.66
CA ILE A 535 5.61 -4.02 37.74
C ILE A 535 4.52 -4.52 38.69
N LYS A 536 4.09 -5.77 38.53
CA LYS A 536 3.02 -6.41 39.33
C LYS A 536 3.38 -6.45 40.82
N ALA A 537 4.63 -6.77 41.17
CA ALA A 537 5.07 -6.81 42.57
C ALA A 537 4.94 -5.44 43.26
N THR A 538 5.39 -4.39 42.60
CA THR A 538 5.34 -3.02 43.14
C THR A 538 3.92 -2.50 43.23
N LEU A 539 3.10 -2.67 42.18
CA LEU A 539 1.71 -2.21 42.19
C LEU A 539 0.85 -2.95 43.23
N ARG A 540 1.11 -4.25 43.48
CA ARG A 540 0.45 -5.00 44.57
C ARG A 540 0.71 -4.37 45.94
N SER A 541 1.92 -3.87 46.16
CA SER A 541 2.28 -3.19 47.41
C SER A 541 1.63 -1.81 47.51
N ALA A 542 1.52 -1.10 46.39
CA ALA A 542 0.87 0.21 46.31
C ALA A 542 -0.65 0.16 46.49
N LEU A 543 -1.30 -0.95 46.15
CA LEU A 543 -2.76 -1.13 46.25
C LEU A 543 -3.32 -0.78 47.64
N LYS A 544 -2.59 -1.11 48.71
CA LYS A 544 -2.99 -0.84 50.11
C LYS A 544 -3.09 0.65 50.43
N LYS A 545 -2.38 1.50 49.68
CA LYS A 545 -2.29 2.95 49.89
C LYS A 545 -3.07 3.74 48.84
N GLU A 546 -3.63 3.08 47.82
CA GLU A 546 -4.37 3.75 46.76
C GLU A 546 -5.75 4.18 47.25
N THR A 547 -6.06 5.46 47.06
CA THR A 547 -7.31 6.09 47.52
C THR A 547 -8.33 6.24 46.39
N SER A 548 -7.90 6.22 45.13
CA SER A 548 -8.76 6.29 43.96
C SER A 548 -9.34 4.91 43.61
N LYS A 549 -10.67 4.79 43.68
CA LYS A 549 -11.39 3.57 43.24
C LYS A 549 -11.07 3.20 41.79
N ARG A 550 -10.90 4.20 40.92
CA ARG A 550 -10.54 4.01 39.50
C ARG A 550 -9.15 3.39 39.36
N ASN A 551 -8.18 3.89 40.11
CA ASN A 551 -6.80 3.39 40.07
C ASN A 551 -6.69 2.02 40.69
N PHE A 552 -7.39 1.80 41.82
CA PHE A 552 -7.51 0.49 42.44
C PHE A 552 -8.00 -0.55 41.43
N LYS A 553 -9.10 -0.25 40.72
CA LYS A 553 -9.64 -1.14 39.68
C LYS A 553 -8.62 -1.40 38.57
N ALA A 554 -7.95 -0.35 38.06
CA ALA A 554 -6.94 -0.49 37.01
C ALA A 554 -5.73 -1.35 37.44
N ILE A 555 -5.27 -1.21 38.69
CA ILE A 555 -4.19 -2.04 39.24
C ILE A 555 -4.66 -3.50 39.33
N VAL A 556 -5.86 -3.75 39.85
CA VAL A 556 -6.42 -5.11 39.94
C VAL A 556 -6.53 -5.75 38.55
N GLU A 557 -7.05 -5.03 37.56
CA GLU A 557 -7.12 -5.48 36.17
C GLU A 557 -5.73 -5.83 35.60
N LEU A 558 -4.71 -5.00 35.84
CA LEU A 558 -3.33 -5.27 35.44
C LEU A 558 -2.78 -6.54 36.11
N LEU A 559 -2.97 -6.69 37.43
CA LEU A 559 -2.47 -7.84 38.19
C LEU A 559 -3.07 -9.16 37.69
N HIS A 560 -4.35 -9.15 37.31
CA HIS A 560 -5.08 -10.31 36.80
C HIS A 560 -5.06 -10.44 35.27
N SER A 561 -4.45 -9.48 34.56
CA SER A 561 -4.29 -9.60 33.11
C SER A 561 -3.41 -10.81 32.79
N THR A 562 -4.02 -11.79 32.15
CA THR A 562 -3.39 -13.01 31.63
C THR A 562 -2.91 -12.82 30.19
N LYS A 563 -2.71 -11.57 29.74
CA LYS A 563 -2.18 -11.25 28.41
C LYS A 563 -0.73 -11.72 28.29
N GLN A 564 -0.54 -13.02 28.08
CA GLN A 564 0.53 -13.52 27.22
C GLN A 564 0.16 -13.04 25.82
N ASN A 565 0.61 -11.85 25.45
CA ASN A 565 0.58 -11.44 24.05
C ASN A 565 1.59 -12.35 23.33
N THR A 566 1.09 -13.41 22.70
CA THR A 566 1.79 -14.14 21.66
C THR A 566 2.27 -13.13 20.60
N PRO A 567 3.50 -13.28 20.09
CA PRO A 567 4.22 -12.26 19.34
C PRO A 567 3.50 -11.77 18.08
#